data_AF-A0A0F9IY26-F1
#
_entry.id   AF-A0A0F9IY26-F1
#
_cell.length_a   1.000
_cell.length_b   1.000
_cell.length_c   1.000
_cell.angle_alpha   90.00
_cell.angle_beta   90.00
_cell.angle_gamma   90.00
#
_symmetry.space_group_name_H-M   'P 1'
#
loop_
_entity.id
_entity.type
_entity.pdbx_description
1 polymer ?
#
loop_
_entity_poly.entity_id
_entity_poly.type
_entity_poly.pdbx_seq_one_letter_code
_entity_poly.pdbx_strand_id
1 'polypeptide(L)'
;MIINMNYGYIYIIENDLNDKVYVGQTTNPELRKFAHLGGSSGCPLIRNMIKKYGRSHFDFVIIEVCVSLHQLNEREKYWVSKLGTLSPGGYNLTSGGEGMGFPSEETRDKLSHSKRGKNSPWWGKTLSDAHKEK
;
A
#
# COMPACT_ATOMS: atom_id res chain seq x y z
N MET A 1 -4.72 33.35 2.15
CA MET A 1 -4.35 32.12 1.43
C MET A 1 -3.72 31.18 2.44
N ILE A 2 -4.39 30.09 2.84
CA ILE A 2 -3.77 29.09 3.71
C ILE A 2 -2.99 28.16 2.78
N ILE A 3 -1.66 28.27 2.81
CA ILE A 3 -0.78 27.34 2.12
C ILE A 3 -0.90 26.03 2.89
N ASN A 4 -1.50 25.01 2.30
CA ASN A 4 -1.60 23.69 2.92
C ASN A 4 -0.18 23.09 2.89
N MET A 5 0.57 23.23 3.98
CA MET A 5 1.98 22.79 4.13
C MET A 5 2.13 21.27 4.33
N ASN A 6 1.06 20.50 4.21
CA ASN A 6 1.06 19.07 4.50
C ASN A 6 1.34 18.27 3.22
N TYR A 7 2.39 17.44 3.24
CA TYR A 7 2.73 16.53 2.15
C TYR A 7 1.95 15.22 2.23
N GLY A 8 1.86 14.64 3.42
CA GLY A 8 1.21 13.35 3.62
C GLY A 8 0.95 13.02 5.08
N TYR A 9 0.41 11.84 5.31
CA TYR A 9 -0.10 11.39 6.61
C TYR A 9 0.39 9.97 6.90
N ILE A 10 0.75 9.73 8.16
CA ILE A 10 0.91 8.39 8.72
C ILE A 10 -0.42 8.00 9.35
N TYR A 11 -0.89 6.81 9.03
CA TYR A 11 -2.08 6.21 9.62
C TYR A 11 -1.77 4.86 10.21
N ILE A 12 -2.65 4.43 11.11
CA ILE A 12 -2.74 3.06 11.58
C ILE A 12 -4.08 2.44 11.19
N ILE A 13 -4.06 1.12 11.01
CA ILE A 13 -5.24 0.28 11.03
C ILE A 13 -5.10 -0.66 12.22
N GLU A 14 -5.98 -0.48 13.20
CA GLU A 14 -6.02 -1.27 14.43
C GLU A 14 -7.23 -2.18 14.45
N ASN A 15 -7.15 -3.25 15.25
CA ASN A 15 -8.22 -4.23 15.42
C ASN A 15 -8.64 -4.26 16.89
N ASP A 16 -9.89 -4.02 17.23
CA ASP A 16 -10.35 -4.02 18.64
C ASP A 16 -10.34 -5.41 19.31
N LEU A 17 -10.12 -6.50 18.54
CA LEU A 17 -10.03 -7.87 19.03
C LEU A 17 -8.61 -8.31 19.41
N ASN A 18 -7.57 -7.50 19.18
CA ASN A 18 -6.19 -7.81 19.54
C ASN A 18 -5.28 -6.58 19.48
N ASP A 19 -4.10 -6.64 20.10
CA ASP A 19 -3.16 -5.51 20.12
C ASP A 19 -2.36 -5.33 18.80
N LYS A 20 -2.78 -5.94 17.69
CA LYS A 20 -2.03 -5.87 16.42
C LYS A 20 -2.45 -4.65 15.62
N VAL A 21 -1.45 -3.99 15.06
CA VAL A 21 -1.62 -2.76 14.28
C VAL A 21 -0.91 -2.89 12.94
N TYR A 22 -1.45 -2.23 11.92
CA TYR A 22 -0.78 -1.95 10.64
C TYR A 22 -0.48 -0.46 10.56
N VAL A 23 0.76 -0.08 10.26
CA VAL A 23 1.17 1.30 9.98
C VAL A 23 1.32 1.47 8.47
N GLY A 24 0.85 2.59 7.93
CA GLY A 24 1.11 2.95 6.54
C GLY A 24 1.11 4.45 6.31
N GLN A 25 1.54 4.86 5.13
CA GLN A 25 1.55 6.26 4.70
C GLN A 25 0.63 6.53 3.50
N THR A 26 0.09 7.75 3.40
CA THR A 26 -0.74 8.21 2.27
C THR A 26 -0.70 9.73 2.11
N THR A 27 -0.93 10.23 0.89
CA THR A 27 -1.20 11.66 0.64
C THR A 27 -2.70 11.97 0.59
N ASN A 28 -3.55 10.93 0.53
CA ASN A 28 -5.01 11.04 0.54
C ASN A 28 -5.61 10.01 1.52
N PRO A 29 -5.88 10.41 2.78
CA PRO A 29 -6.44 9.54 3.81
C PRO A 29 -7.77 8.91 3.45
N GLU A 30 -8.71 9.69 2.91
CA GLU A 30 -10.06 9.22 2.58
C GLU A 30 -10.04 8.14 1.50
N LEU A 31 -9.31 8.38 0.41
CA LEU A 31 -9.15 7.40 -0.65
C LEU A 31 -8.46 6.12 -0.13
N ARG A 32 -7.45 6.28 0.73
CA ARG A 32 -6.72 5.14 1.31
C ARG A 32 -7.59 4.33 2.26
N LYS A 33 -8.38 4.99 3.11
CA LYS A 33 -9.36 4.36 3.99
C LYS A 33 -10.39 3.58 3.19
N PHE A 34 -10.93 4.18 2.12
CA PHE A 34 -11.85 3.50 1.21
C PHE A 34 -11.19 2.29 0.54
N ALA A 35 -9.96 2.43 0.04
CA ALA A 35 -9.24 1.33 -0.61
C ALA A 35 -8.91 0.17 0.33
N HIS A 36 -8.68 0.44 1.62
CA HIS A 36 -8.32 -0.60 2.59
C HIS A 36 -9.52 -1.23 3.28
N LEU A 37 -10.40 -0.40 3.82
CA LEU A 37 -11.51 -0.87 4.63
C LEU A 37 -12.77 -1.04 3.80
N GLY A 38 -12.85 -0.52 2.57
CA GLY A 38 -13.99 -0.65 1.64
C GLY A 38 -14.43 -2.09 1.33
N GLY A 39 -15.41 -2.23 0.43
CA GLY A 39 -16.00 -3.54 0.09
C GLY A 39 -15.00 -4.54 -0.52
N SER A 40 -13.90 -4.06 -1.11
CA SER A 40 -12.84 -4.89 -1.68
C SER A 40 -11.46 -4.25 -1.48
N SER A 41 -10.74 -4.73 -0.46
CA SER A 41 -9.36 -4.30 -0.25
C SER A 41 -8.42 -4.92 -1.29
N GLY A 42 -7.70 -4.08 -2.03
CA GLY A 42 -6.63 -4.50 -2.94
C GLY A 42 -5.38 -5.02 -2.23
N CYS A 43 -5.26 -4.76 -0.93
CA CYS A 43 -4.18 -5.29 -0.08
C CYS A 43 -4.55 -6.69 0.42
N PRO A 44 -3.88 -7.77 -0.01
CA PRO A 44 -4.23 -9.12 0.39
C PRO A 44 -4.20 -9.33 1.90
N LEU A 45 -3.25 -8.68 2.59
CA LEU A 45 -3.12 -8.76 4.03
C LEU A 45 -4.35 -8.16 4.74
N ILE A 46 -4.69 -6.90 4.48
CA ILE A 46 -5.87 -6.24 5.07
C ILE A 46 -7.16 -6.97 4.70
N ARG A 47 -7.30 -7.39 3.44
CA ARG A 47 -8.44 -8.20 3.00
C ARG A 47 -8.59 -9.48 3.82
N ASN A 48 -7.50 -10.20 4.05
CA ASN A 48 -7.54 -11.46 4.80
C ASN A 48 -7.88 -11.23 6.27
N MET A 49 -7.40 -10.14 6.86
CA MET A 49 -7.72 -9.76 8.24
C MET A 49 -9.19 -9.36 8.39
N ILE A 50 -9.72 -8.55 7.48
CA ILE A 50 -11.14 -8.19 7.43
C ILE A 50 -12.01 -9.44 7.27
N LYS A 51 -11.61 -10.39 6.40
CA LYS A 51 -12.31 -11.67 6.25
C LYS A 51 -12.29 -12.51 7.53
N LYS A 52 -11.19 -12.46 8.29
CA LYS A 52 -11.01 -13.26 9.50
C LYS A 52 -11.79 -12.71 10.69
N TYR A 53 -11.74 -11.40 10.89
CA TYR A 53 -12.23 -10.76 12.11
C TYR A 53 -13.53 -9.96 11.90
N GLY A 54 -13.88 -9.62 10.65
CA GLY A 54 -15.00 -8.75 10.34
C GLY A 54 -14.57 -7.29 10.24
N ARG A 55 -15.19 -6.53 9.32
CA ARG A 55 -14.83 -5.14 9.04
C ARG A 55 -15.10 -4.19 10.21
N SER A 56 -16.16 -4.44 10.99
CA SER A 56 -16.57 -3.58 12.11
C SER A 56 -15.53 -3.45 13.21
N HIS A 57 -14.57 -4.37 13.25
CA HIS A 57 -13.50 -4.43 14.24
C HIS A 57 -12.26 -3.63 13.83
N PHE A 58 -12.25 -3.01 12.64
CA PHE A 58 -11.11 -2.27 12.14
C PHE A 58 -11.38 -0.77 12.04
N ASP A 59 -10.49 0.00 12.65
CA ASP A 59 -10.47 1.45 12.56
C ASP A 59 -9.30 1.96 11.73
N PHE A 60 -9.47 3.16 11.17
CA PHE A 60 -8.44 3.86 10.41
C PHE A 60 -8.17 5.19 11.10
N VAL A 61 -6.98 5.34 11.68
CA VAL A 61 -6.64 6.48 12.54
C VAL A 61 -5.39 7.18 11.99
N ILE A 62 -5.47 8.49 11.79
CA ILE A 62 -4.31 9.31 11.42
C ILE A 62 -3.53 9.63 12.69
N ILE A 63 -2.23 9.30 12.70
CA ILE A 63 -1.38 9.47 13.88
C ILE A 63 -0.29 10.54 13.68
N GLU A 64 0.01 10.91 12.44
CA GLU A 64 0.98 11.98 12.16
C GLU A 64 0.74 12.65 10.81
N VAL A 65 1.04 13.94 10.73
CA VAL A 65 1.09 14.73 9.49
C VAL A 65 2.54 15.06 9.18
N CYS A 66 2.97 14.82 7.93
CA CYS A 66 4.32 15.08 7.46
C CYS A 66 4.33 16.14 6.36
N VAL A 67 5.37 16.97 6.31
CA VAL A 67 5.54 18.10 5.40
C VAL A 67 6.44 17.79 4.19
N SER A 68 7.04 16.60 4.14
CA SER A 68 7.85 16.16 3.00
C SER A 68 7.81 14.63 2.83
N LEU A 69 8.17 14.14 1.63
CA LEU A 69 8.32 12.70 1.36
C LEU A 69 9.40 12.06 2.25
N HIS A 70 10.53 12.75 2.44
CA HIS A 70 11.61 12.26 3.29
C HIS A 70 11.11 12.05 4.72
N GLN A 71 10.45 13.05 5.30
CA GLN A 71 9.85 12.92 6.62
C GLN A 71 8.82 11.80 6.62
N LEU A 72 7.90 11.75 5.64
CA LEU A 72 6.87 10.72 5.59
C LEU A 72 7.47 9.29 5.65
N ASN A 73 8.49 9.02 4.83
CA ASN A 73 9.15 7.71 4.80
C ASN A 73 9.88 7.39 6.12
N GLU A 74 10.58 8.36 6.71
CA GLU A 74 11.28 8.17 7.99
C GLU A 74 10.30 7.96 9.16
N ARG A 75 9.15 8.64 9.12
CA ARG A 75 8.11 8.53 10.14
C ARG A 75 7.35 7.22 10.03
N GLU A 76 7.11 6.69 8.82
CA GLU A 76 6.57 5.34 8.64
C GLU A 76 7.48 4.29 9.30
N LYS A 77 8.79 4.31 9.00
CA LYS A 77 9.77 3.40 9.62
C LYS A 77 9.80 3.54 11.14
N TYR A 78 9.82 4.78 11.63
CA TYR A 78 9.79 5.07 13.06
C TYR A 78 8.58 4.44 13.73
N TRP A 79 7.36 4.63 13.19
CA TRP A 79 6.14 4.11 13.80
C TRP A 79 6.03 2.59 13.72
N VAL A 80 6.47 1.96 12.60
CA VAL A 80 6.55 0.49 12.49
C VAL A 80 7.45 -0.08 13.58
N SER A 81 8.62 0.52 13.78
CA SER A 81 9.57 0.10 14.82
C SER A 81 9.03 0.39 16.23
N LYS A 82 8.49 1.60 16.46
CA LYS A 82 8.03 2.07 17.77
C LYS A 82 6.84 1.27 18.30
N LEU A 83 5.94 0.87 17.42
CA LEU A 83 4.74 0.09 17.76
C LEU A 83 4.94 -1.42 17.58
N GLY A 84 6.09 -1.87 17.08
CA GLY A 84 6.37 -3.29 16.90
C GLY A 84 5.40 -3.97 15.92
N THR A 85 5.02 -3.30 14.84
CA THR A 85 3.92 -3.77 13.97
C THR A 85 4.30 -4.86 12.98
N LEU A 86 5.54 -5.35 13.00
CA LEU A 86 5.97 -6.42 12.09
C LEU A 86 5.31 -7.75 12.46
N SER A 87 4.85 -8.48 11.44
CA SER A 87 4.37 -9.86 11.61
C SER A 87 5.50 -10.73 12.18
N PRO A 88 5.21 -11.63 13.15
CA PRO A 88 3.89 -12.02 13.65
C PRO A 88 3.31 -11.13 14.76
N GLY A 89 4.09 -10.19 15.31
CA GLY A 89 3.68 -9.31 16.41
C GLY A 89 2.66 -8.25 16.02
N GLY A 90 2.65 -7.82 14.76
CA GLY A 90 1.62 -6.95 14.17
C GLY A 90 1.25 -7.38 12.75
N TYR A 91 0.85 -6.42 11.93
CA TYR A 91 0.32 -6.63 10.59
C TYR A 91 1.23 -6.18 9.44
N ASN A 92 2.26 -5.36 9.68
CA ASN A 92 3.23 -4.98 8.65
C ASN A 92 4.09 -6.17 8.22
N LEU A 93 4.39 -6.27 6.93
CA LEU A 93 5.31 -7.29 6.38
C LEU A 93 6.72 -6.76 6.17
N THR A 94 6.88 -5.43 6.07
CA THR A 94 8.16 -4.76 5.88
C THR A 94 8.31 -3.65 6.92
N SER A 95 9.54 -3.23 7.16
CA SER A 95 9.87 -2.18 8.14
C SER A 95 9.42 -0.77 7.72
N GLY A 96 8.80 -0.62 6.54
CA GLY A 96 8.35 0.66 6.02
C GLY A 96 9.45 1.45 5.30
N GLY A 97 9.07 2.62 4.78
CA GLY A 97 9.96 3.50 4.02
C GLY A 97 10.10 3.16 2.54
N GLU A 98 9.44 2.10 2.10
CA GLU A 98 9.35 1.70 0.70
C GLU A 98 8.27 2.51 -0.05
N GLY A 99 7.33 3.12 0.67
CA GLY A 99 6.30 4.03 0.16
C GLY A 99 5.53 3.51 -1.06
N MET A 100 4.95 4.43 -1.86
CA MET A 100 4.55 4.15 -3.25
C MET A 100 5.82 4.00 -4.09
N GLY A 101 6.63 3.00 -3.79
CA GLY A 101 7.91 2.78 -4.43
C GLY A 101 7.71 2.65 -5.93
N PHE A 102 8.17 3.67 -6.67
CA PHE A 102 8.68 3.39 -7.99
C PHE A 102 9.62 2.20 -7.83
N PRO A 103 9.41 1.10 -8.58
CA PRO A 103 10.31 -0.03 -8.47
C PRO A 103 11.75 0.50 -8.60
N SER A 104 12.68 -0.05 -7.82
CA SER A 104 14.10 0.29 -7.97
C SER A 104 14.48 0.23 -9.44
N GLU A 105 15.49 0.98 -9.87
CA GLU A 105 15.93 0.97 -11.28
C GLU A 105 16.14 -0.47 -11.79
N GLU A 106 16.74 -1.31 -10.95
CA GLU A 106 16.86 -2.76 -11.17
C GLU A 106 15.50 -3.48 -11.35
N THR A 107 14.51 -3.20 -10.49
CA THR A 107 13.17 -3.79 -10.60
C THR A 107 12.43 -3.28 -11.83
N ARG A 108 12.61 -2.00 -12.20
CA ARG A 108 12.07 -1.41 -13.44
C ARG A 108 12.68 -2.09 -14.66
N ASP A 109 13.98 -2.31 -14.65
CA ASP A 109 14.69 -2.97 -15.75
C ASP A 109 14.27 -4.43 -15.89
N LYS A 110 14.19 -5.18 -14.79
CA LYS A 110 13.65 -6.56 -14.80
C LYS A 110 12.23 -6.61 -15.39
N LEU A 111 11.34 -5.73 -14.93
CA LEU A 111 9.96 -5.64 -15.44
C LEU A 111 9.91 -5.22 -16.92
N SER A 112 10.79 -4.30 -17.34
CA SER A 112 10.94 -3.85 -18.73
C SER A 112 11.42 -4.98 -19.64
N HIS A 113 12.43 -5.74 -19.22
CA HIS A 113 12.96 -6.89 -19.94
C HIS A 113 11.94 -8.03 -20.06
N SER A 114 11.19 -8.33 -19.00
CA SER A 114 10.14 -9.37 -19.04
C SER A 114 8.99 -9.03 -19.98
N LYS A 115 8.75 -7.75 -20.28
CA LYS A 115 7.67 -7.30 -21.18
C LYS A 115 8.10 -7.16 -22.65
N ARG A 116 9.38 -7.42 -22.97
CA ARG A 116 9.95 -7.24 -24.32
C ARG A 116 10.42 -8.57 -24.92
N GLY A 117 10.40 -8.65 -26.25
CA GLY A 117 10.93 -9.80 -26.99
C GLY A 117 10.25 -11.13 -26.64
N LYS A 118 11.00 -12.23 -26.73
CA LYS A 118 10.52 -13.61 -26.50
C LYS A 118 9.88 -13.85 -25.12
N ASN A 119 10.16 -12.99 -24.15
CA ASN A 119 9.62 -13.10 -22.79
C ASN A 119 8.23 -12.48 -22.66
N SER A 120 7.79 -11.70 -23.65
CA SER A 120 6.47 -11.09 -23.65
C SER A 120 5.39 -12.16 -23.84
N PRO A 121 4.28 -12.13 -23.06
CA PRO A 121 3.15 -13.05 -23.23
C PRO A 121 2.50 -13.03 -24.62
N TRP A 122 2.74 -11.97 -25.38
CA TRP A 122 2.21 -11.72 -26.73
C TRP A 122 3.24 -11.97 -27.84
N TRP A 123 4.45 -12.39 -27.49
CA TRP A 123 5.47 -12.69 -28.48
C TRP A 123 5.00 -13.83 -29.41
N GLY A 124 4.98 -13.56 -30.72
CA GLY A 124 4.55 -14.52 -31.74
C GLY A 124 3.03 -14.75 -31.82
N LYS A 125 2.21 -14.01 -31.06
CA LYS A 125 0.75 -14.09 -31.15
C LYS A 125 0.21 -12.98 -32.03
N THR A 126 -0.55 -13.34 -33.06
CA THR A 126 -1.33 -12.39 -33.87
C THR A 126 -2.71 -12.21 -33.23
N LEU A 127 -3.15 -10.97 -33.05
CA LEU A 127 -4.53 -10.70 -32.59
C LEU A 127 -5.51 -11.31 -33.60
N SER A 128 -6.44 -12.14 -33.12
CA SER A 128 -7.48 -12.71 -33.99
C SER A 128 -8.37 -11.60 -34.55
N ASP A 129 -8.83 -11.78 -35.79
CA ASP A 129 -9.64 -10.78 -36.49
C ASP A 129 -10.98 -10.48 -35.76
N ALA A 130 -11.43 -11.37 -34.87
CA ALA A 130 -12.60 -11.17 -34.00
C ALA A 130 -12.48 -9.94 -33.06
N HIS A 131 -11.28 -9.41 -32.83
CA HIS A 131 -11.08 -8.19 -32.05
C HIS A 131 -11.07 -6.89 -32.88
N LYS A 132 -11.07 -6.98 -34.22
CA LYS A 132 -11.00 -5.80 -35.11
C LYS A 132 -12.37 -5.19 -35.46
N GLU A 133 -13.47 -5.87 -35.15
CA GLU A 133 -14.83 -5.46 -35.51
C GLU A 133 -15.64 -4.89 -34.32
N LYS A 134 -15.02 -4.07 -33.47
CA LYS A 134 -15.75 -3.34 -32.42
C LYS A 134 -15.45 -1.84 -32.43
#